data_AF-A0A0K1Q622-F1
#
_entry.id   AF-A0A0K1Q622-F1
#
_cell.length_a   1.000
_cell.length_b   1.000
_cell.length_c   1.000
_cell.angle_alpha   90.00
_cell.angle_beta   90.00
_cell.angle_gamma   90.00
#
_symmetry.space_group_name_H-M   'P 1'
#
loop_
_entity.id
_entity.type
_entity.pdbx_description
1 polymer ?
#
loop_
_entity_poly.entity_id
_entity_poly.type
_entity_poly.pdbx_seq_one_letter_code
_entity_poly.pdbx_strand_id
1 'polypeptide(L)'
;MASLSEDAFRRLLDDNGILRPAALTPPPRWGSYAVFAQRPDARLELETMKRHAGRFFSAKIGITVDKRYDDRGPLEVDAARFVVATEDGTANGTRLCFARRTEPADLDAAQAAEQAQGTSGLALLAQRCPMVWLVVPETDDDHAALTIATIFASTLLGPILAPDGTAIFGVRTARMKLEAQARH
;
A
#
# COMPACT_ATOMS: atom_id res chain seq x y z
N MET A 1 6.22 -1.80 16.24
CA MET A 1 4.90 -1.26 16.65
C MET A 1 4.01 -2.44 16.99
N ALA A 2 3.26 -2.41 18.10
CA ALA A 2 2.33 -3.50 18.42
C ALA A 2 1.32 -3.64 17.27
N SER A 3 1.17 -4.85 16.71
CA SER A 3 0.19 -5.08 15.66
C SER A 3 -1.21 -4.88 16.26
N LEU A 4 -1.99 -3.98 15.66
CA LEU A 4 -3.40 -3.81 16.01
C LEU A 4 -4.07 -5.18 15.84
N SER A 5 -4.91 -5.65 16.78
CA SER A 5 -5.64 -6.91 16.59
C SER A 5 -6.78 -6.74 15.58
N GLU A 6 -7.32 -7.85 15.05
CA GLU A 6 -8.48 -7.79 14.14
C GLU A 6 -9.71 -7.19 14.82
N ASP A 7 -10.01 -7.61 16.05
CA ASP A 7 -11.13 -7.09 16.84
C ASP A 7 -10.97 -5.61 17.19
N ALA A 8 -9.74 -5.20 17.53
CA ALA A 8 -9.46 -3.79 17.78
C ALA A 8 -9.67 -2.96 16.50
N PHE A 9 -9.20 -3.45 15.35
CA PHE A 9 -9.38 -2.79 14.07
C PHE A 9 -10.86 -2.69 13.67
N ARG A 10 -11.65 -3.76 13.83
CA ARG A 10 -13.09 -3.75 13.52
C ARG A 10 -13.86 -2.66 14.28
N ARG A 11 -13.49 -2.37 15.52
CA ARG A 11 -14.12 -1.31 16.33
C ARG A 11 -13.84 0.11 15.81
N LEU A 12 -12.82 0.29 14.96
CA LEU A 12 -12.49 1.57 14.35
C LEU A 12 -13.32 1.86 13.09
N LEU A 13 -14.06 0.87 12.59
CA LEU A 13 -14.84 0.96 11.35
C LEU A 13 -16.29 1.32 11.64
N ASP A 14 -16.95 1.98 10.69
CA ASP A 14 -18.40 2.15 10.67
C ASP A 14 -19.12 0.88 10.16
N ASP A 15 -20.44 0.94 10.06
CA ASP A 15 -21.26 -0.19 9.62
C ASP A 15 -21.04 -0.58 8.14
N ASN A 16 -20.31 0.25 7.39
CA ASN A 16 -19.90 0.01 6.02
C ASN A 16 -18.46 -0.50 5.90
N GLY A 17 -17.78 -0.75 7.03
CA GLY A 17 -16.38 -1.15 7.05
C GLY A 17 -15.41 -0.01 6.70
N ILE A 18 -15.88 1.24 6.65
CA ILE A 18 -15.06 2.41 6.37
C ILE A 18 -14.46 2.91 7.68
N LEU A 19 -13.20 3.34 7.66
CA LEU A 19 -12.56 3.88 8.85
C LEU A 19 -13.33 5.13 9.35
N ARG A 20 -13.71 5.13 10.64
CA ARG A 20 -14.35 6.30 11.25
C ARG A 20 -13.37 7.48 11.29
N PRO A 21 -13.88 8.73 11.17
CA PRO A 21 -13.02 9.92 11.24
C PRO A 21 -12.15 9.92 12.50
N ALA A 22 -10.84 10.14 12.33
CA ALA A 22 -9.84 10.19 13.39
C ALA A 22 -9.73 8.92 14.28
N ALA A 23 -10.34 7.79 13.90
CA ALA A 23 -10.31 6.57 14.70
C ALA A 23 -8.95 5.86 14.68
N LEU A 24 -8.10 6.18 13.69
CA LEU A 24 -6.75 5.65 13.58
C LEU A 24 -5.80 6.76 13.16
N THR A 25 -4.73 6.95 13.93
CA THR A 25 -3.63 7.82 13.53
C THR A 25 -2.90 7.21 12.33
N PRO A 26 -2.61 7.99 11.27
CA PRO A 26 -1.84 7.49 10.14
C PRO A 26 -0.52 6.88 10.60
N PRO A 27 -0.15 5.67 10.11
CA PRO A 27 1.19 5.15 10.32
C PRO A 27 2.23 6.15 9.81
N PRO A 28 3.44 6.20 10.42
CA PRO A 28 4.51 6.99 9.86
C PRO A 28 4.85 6.49 8.45
N ARG A 29 5.16 7.44 7.55
CA ARG A 29 5.68 7.09 6.22
C ARG A 29 7.04 6.39 6.34
N TRP A 30 7.87 6.78 7.30
CA TRP A 30 9.06 6.00 7.65
C TRP A 30 8.63 4.70 8.30
N GLY A 31 9.19 3.59 7.83
CA GLY A 31 8.77 2.26 8.27
C GLY A 31 7.54 1.71 7.54
N SER A 32 7.02 2.36 6.48
CA SER A 32 5.94 1.83 5.64
C SER A 32 6.31 1.89 4.16
N TYR A 33 5.86 0.92 3.34
CA TYR A 33 5.90 1.12 1.90
C TYR A 33 4.84 2.16 1.53
N ALA A 34 5.28 3.30 1.00
CA ALA A 34 4.38 4.36 0.55
C ALA A 34 4.09 4.18 -0.95
N VAL A 35 2.87 3.74 -1.26
CA VAL A 35 2.40 3.57 -2.63
C VAL A 35 1.60 4.78 -3.05
N PHE A 36 2.18 5.59 -3.93
CA PHE A 36 1.51 6.74 -4.51
C PHE A 36 0.38 6.28 -5.43
N ALA A 37 -0.73 7.00 -5.42
CA ALA A 37 -1.93 6.66 -6.17
C ALA A 37 -2.44 7.87 -6.95
N GLN A 38 -2.68 7.68 -8.26
CA GLN A 38 -3.21 8.74 -9.12
C GLN A 38 -4.69 9.04 -8.85
N ARG A 39 -5.41 8.13 -8.18
CA ARG A 39 -6.83 8.30 -7.91
C ARG A 39 -7.06 9.35 -6.82
N PRO A 40 -8.08 10.23 -6.94
CA PRO A 40 -8.30 11.35 -6.02
C PRO A 40 -8.87 10.98 -4.64
N ASP A 41 -9.10 9.71 -4.32
CA ASP A 41 -9.70 9.28 -3.06
C ASP A 41 -9.11 7.96 -2.51
N ALA A 42 -9.50 7.62 -1.28
CA ALA A 42 -9.04 6.49 -0.48
C ALA A 42 -9.86 5.20 -0.68
N ARG A 43 -10.72 5.10 -1.71
CA ARG A 43 -11.58 3.91 -1.89
C ARG A 43 -10.76 2.66 -2.25
N LEU A 44 -11.29 1.46 -2.10
CA LEU A 44 -10.63 0.23 -2.55
C LEU A 44 -11.34 -0.35 -3.76
N GLU A 45 -10.57 -0.67 -4.80
CA GLU A 45 -11.06 -1.46 -5.94
C GLU A 45 -10.65 -2.92 -5.77
N LEU A 46 -11.22 -3.57 -4.75
CA LEU A 46 -10.78 -4.89 -4.32
C LEU A 46 -10.82 -5.93 -5.46
N GLU A 47 -11.83 -5.88 -6.32
CA GLU A 47 -11.95 -6.81 -7.45
C GLU A 47 -10.88 -6.57 -8.53
N THR A 48 -10.49 -5.31 -8.78
CA THR A 48 -9.35 -4.99 -9.65
C THR A 48 -8.05 -5.48 -9.04
N MET A 49 -7.86 -5.29 -7.73
CA MET A 49 -6.70 -5.78 -6.99
C MET A 49 -6.59 -7.31 -7.02
N LYS A 50 -7.70 -8.02 -6.77
CA LYS A 50 -7.79 -9.50 -6.88
C LYS A 50 -7.39 -9.99 -8.26
N ARG A 51 -7.92 -9.37 -9.31
CA ARG A 51 -7.59 -9.70 -10.71
C ARG A 51 -6.10 -9.49 -11.01
N HIS A 52 -5.52 -8.39 -10.54
CA HIS A 52 -4.09 -8.12 -10.72
C HIS A 52 -3.22 -9.11 -9.94
N ALA A 53 -3.56 -9.37 -8.67
CA ALA A 53 -2.89 -10.34 -7.81
C ALA A 53 -2.77 -11.72 -8.47
N GLY A 54 -3.90 -12.26 -8.97
CA GLY A 54 -3.91 -13.57 -9.63
C GLY A 54 -3.15 -13.56 -10.95
N ARG A 55 -3.35 -12.52 -11.79
CA ARG A 55 -2.78 -12.50 -13.15
C ARG A 55 -1.28 -12.25 -13.20
N PHE A 56 -0.75 -11.41 -12.31
CA PHE A 56 0.62 -10.91 -12.44
C PHE A 56 1.56 -11.33 -11.31
N PHE A 57 1.01 -11.84 -10.20
CA PHE A 57 1.78 -12.11 -8.98
C PHE A 57 1.57 -13.53 -8.45
N SER A 58 0.78 -14.38 -9.12
CA SER A 58 0.39 -15.70 -8.62
C SER A 58 -0.07 -15.66 -7.15
N ALA A 59 -0.84 -14.63 -6.82
CA ALA A 59 -1.24 -14.31 -5.46
C ALA A 59 -2.76 -14.17 -5.32
N LYS A 60 -3.27 -14.52 -4.15
CA LYS A 60 -4.61 -14.18 -3.69
C LYS A 60 -4.51 -13.01 -2.73
N ILE A 61 -5.40 -12.03 -2.89
CA ILE A 61 -5.50 -10.87 -2.00
C ILE A 61 -6.95 -10.65 -1.58
N GLY A 62 -7.16 -10.25 -0.33
CA GLY A 62 -8.46 -9.96 0.25
C GLY A 62 -8.35 -8.94 1.37
N ILE A 63 -9.47 -8.61 2.00
CA ILE A 63 -9.54 -7.78 3.21
C ILE A 63 -10.29 -8.52 4.30
N THR A 64 -9.96 -8.27 5.58
CA THR A 64 -10.60 -8.97 6.72
C THR A 64 -12.01 -8.46 7.04
N VAL A 65 -12.40 -7.31 6.50
CA VAL A 65 -13.72 -6.69 6.64
C VAL A 65 -14.12 -6.13 5.29
N ASP A 66 -15.27 -6.55 4.78
CA ASP A 66 -15.80 -6.03 3.52
C ASP A 66 -16.12 -4.54 3.63
N LYS A 67 -15.84 -3.81 2.55
CA LYS A 67 -16.08 -2.37 2.47
C LYS A 67 -17.19 -2.04 1.50
N ARG A 68 -18.11 -1.18 1.95
CA ARG A 68 -19.23 -0.68 1.15
C ARG A 68 -19.11 0.84 1.01
N TYR A 69 -18.57 1.28 -0.11
CA TYR A 69 -18.48 2.71 -0.41
C TYR A 69 -19.82 3.20 -0.97
N ASP A 70 -20.32 4.30 -0.42
CA ASP A 70 -21.48 5.02 -0.95
C ASP A 70 -21.04 6.24 -1.78
N ASP A 71 -22.01 6.98 -2.30
CA ASP A 71 -21.76 8.14 -3.16
C ASP A 71 -21.54 9.45 -2.38
N ARG A 72 -21.18 9.39 -1.08
CA ARG A 72 -21.01 10.59 -0.21
C ARG A 72 -19.76 11.43 -0.50
N GLY A 73 -19.28 11.43 -1.74
CA GLY A 73 -18.12 12.20 -2.18
C GLY A 73 -16.77 11.50 -1.95
N PRO A 74 -15.66 12.20 -2.23
CA PRO A 74 -14.32 11.63 -2.15
C PRO A 74 -13.95 11.32 -0.69
N LEU A 75 -13.50 10.09 -0.46
CA LEU A 75 -13.02 9.66 0.84
C LEU A 75 -11.55 10.06 0.99
N GLU A 76 -11.20 10.88 1.98
CA GLU A 76 -9.83 11.39 2.13
C GLU A 76 -8.91 10.45 2.91
N VAL A 77 -9.48 9.59 3.75
CA VAL A 77 -8.76 8.68 4.62
C VAL A 77 -9.54 7.38 4.71
N ASP A 78 -8.84 6.24 4.62
CA ASP A 78 -9.40 4.93 4.92
C ASP A 78 -8.28 3.99 5.38
N ALA A 79 -8.64 2.87 5.98
CA ALA A 79 -7.70 1.80 6.28
C ALA A 79 -8.33 0.43 6.06
N ALA A 80 -7.52 -0.55 5.69
CA ALA A 80 -7.94 -1.93 5.58
C ALA A 80 -6.84 -2.86 6.06
N ARG A 81 -7.22 -4.02 6.60
CA ARG A 81 -6.30 -5.12 6.80
C ARG A 81 -6.37 -6.03 5.59
N PHE A 82 -5.29 -6.08 4.84
CA PHE A 82 -5.17 -6.92 3.66
C PHE A 82 -4.60 -8.27 4.02
N VAL A 83 -5.24 -9.33 3.53
CA VAL A 83 -4.72 -10.70 3.58
C VAL A 83 -4.10 -11.00 2.22
N VAL A 84 -2.89 -11.53 2.20
CA VAL A 84 -2.22 -11.97 0.97
C VAL A 84 -1.66 -13.37 1.14
N ALA A 85 -1.73 -14.17 0.07
CA ALA A 85 -1.11 -15.48 -0.01
C ALA A 85 -0.63 -15.74 -1.45
N THR A 86 0.66 -15.97 -1.66
CA THR A 86 1.22 -16.45 -2.94
C THR A 86 1.14 -17.97 -3.05
N GLU A 87 1.06 -18.49 -4.27
CA GLU A 87 1.01 -19.95 -4.54
C GLU A 87 2.26 -20.69 -4.06
N ASP A 88 3.42 -20.03 -4.08
CA ASP A 88 4.70 -20.56 -3.60
C ASP A 88 4.89 -20.42 -2.07
N GLY A 89 3.96 -19.76 -1.37
CA GLY A 89 4.00 -19.54 0.06
C GLY A 89 5.00 -18.47 0.54
N THR A 90 5.76 -17.82 -0.34
CA THR A 90 6.77 -16.82 0.02
C THR A 90 6.18 -15.57 0.67
N ALA A 91 4.98 -15.17 0.28
CA ALA A 91 4.22 -14.08 0.90
C ALA A 91 2.90 -14.63 1.44
N ASN A 92 2.80 -14.72 2.77
CA ASN A 92 1.58 -15.10 3.47
C ASN A 92 1.41 -14.26 4.74
N GLY A 93 0.27 -13.58 4.87
CA GLY A 93 -0.01 -12.84 6.10
C GLY A 93 -1.09 -11.78 5.94
N THR A 94 -1.29 -11.04 7.03
CA THR A 94 -2.21 -9.89 7.09
C THR A 94 -1.43 -8.62 7.38
N ARG A 95 -1.65 -7.55 6.62
CA ARG A 95 -1.00 -6.25 6.82
C ARG A 95 -2.01 -5.12 6.90
N LEU A 96 -1.70 -4.13 7.72
CA LEU A 96 -2.45 -2.88 7.76
C LEU A 96 -2.04 -2.02 6.55
N CYS A 97 -3.02 -1.55 5.81
CA CYS A 97 -2.87 -0.57 4.74
C CYS A 97 -3.69 0.65 5.09
N PHE A 98 -3.07 1.83 5.06
CA PHE A 98 -3.70 3.10 5.43
C PHE A 98 -3.59 4.10 4.28
N ALA A 99 -4.71 4.65 3.85
CA ALA A 99 -4.78 5.68 2.80
C ALA A 99 -4.91 7.06 3.42
N ARG A 100 -4.19 8.02 2.86
CA ARG A 100 -4.40 9.45 3.10
C ARG A 100 -4.02 10.29 1.90
N ARG A 101 -4.36 11.57 1.94
CA ARG A 101 -3.80 12.58 1.04
C ARG A 101 -2.27 12.52 1.06
N THR A 102 -1.69 12.69 -0.11
CA THR A 102 -0.25 12.91 -0.24
C THR A 102 0.14 14.19 0.48
N GLU A 103 1.19 14.14 1.28
CA GLU A 103 1.75 15.28 2.00
C GLU A 103 3.04 15.74 1.34
N PRO A 104 3.44 17.02 1.48
CA PRO A 104 4.71 17.51 0.94
C PRO A 104 5.92 16.67 1.35
N ALA A 105 5.94 16.18 2.60
CA ALA A 105 7.01 15.33 3.11
C ALA A 105 7.12 13.98 2.38
N ASP A 106 6.04 13.44 1.80
CA ASP A 106 6.11 12.23 0.98
C ASP A 106 6.80 12.53 -0.36
N LEU A 107 6.50 13.69 -0.94
CA LEU A 107 7.07 14.14 -2.21
C LEU A 107 8.56 14.45 -2.07
N ASP A 108 8.95 15.11 -0.97
CA ASP A 108 10.35 15.40 -0.66
C ASP A 108 11.14 14.09 -0.49
N ALA A 109 10.56 13.10 0.20
CA ALA A 109 11.18 11.79 0.38
C ALA A 109 11.29 11.02 -0.94
N ALA A 110 10.27 11.07 -1.81
CA ALA A 110 10.31 10.49 -3.15
C ALA A 110 11.43 11.12 -4.00
N GLN A 111 11.57 12.44 -3.93
CA GLN A 111 12.60 13.20 -4.64
C GLN A 111 14.01 12.85 -4.13
N ALA A 112 14.19 12.76 -2.81
CA ALA A 112 15.46 12.40 -2.21
C ALA A 112 15.89 10.96 -2.57
N ALA A 113 14.95 10.02 -2.53
CA ALA A 113 15.20 8.63 -2.93
C ALA A 113 15.62 8.52 -4.41
N GLU A 114 14.91 9.22 -5.29
CA GLU A 114 15.24 9.24 -6.72
C GLU A 114 16.65 9.81 -6.98
N GLN A 115 16.98 10.91 -6.31
CA GLN A 115 18.31 11.53 -6.37
C GLN A 115 19.41 10.59 -5.88
N ALA A 116 19.20 9.92 -4.75
CA ALA A 116 20.15 8.95 -4.21
C ALA A 116 20.39 7.77 -5.15
N GLN A 117 19.37 7.34 -5.90
CA GLN A 117 19.47 6.26 -6.89
C GLN A 117 20.07 6.69 -8.23
N GLY A 118 20.23 7.99 -8.48
CA GLY A 118 20.69 8.51 -9.78
C GLY A 118 19.73 8.22 -10.94
N THR A 119 18.44 8.06 -10.65
CA THR A 119 17.39 7.82 -11.65
C THR A 119 16.51 9.07 -11.84
N SER A 120 15.55 9.04 -12.76
CA SER A 120 14.67 10.18 -13.00
C SER A 120 13.25 9.76 -13.39
N GLY A 121 12.25 10.49 -12.90
CA GLY A 121 10.87 10.49 -13.42
C GLY A 121 9.82 9.85 -12.52
N LEU A 122 10.21 9.02 -11.55
CA LEU A 122 9.30 8.47 -10.54
C LEU A 122 8.91 9.52 -9.51
N ALA A 123 9.81 10.40 -9.09
CA ALA A 123 9.46 11.51 -8.21
C ALA A 123 8.47 12.48 -8.89
N LEU A 124 8.66 12.75 -10.18
CA LEU A 124 7.71 13.54 -10.97
C LEU A 124 6.33 12.86 -11.10
N LEU A 125 6.31 11.53 -11.22
CA LEU A 125 5.06 10.76 -11.20
C LEU A 125 4.37 10.83 -9.82
N ALA A 126 5.14 10.76 -8.73
CA ALA A 126 4.62 10.90 -7.37
C ALA A 126 3.93 12.25 -7.15
N GLN A 127 4.45 13.34 -7.72
CA GLN A 127 3.83 14.68 -7.66
C GLN A 127 2.44 14.74 -8.31
N ARG A 128 2.09 13.79 -9.19
CA ARG A 128 0.77 13.69 -9.82
C ARG A 128 -0.20 12.81 -9.05
N CYS A 129 0.22 12.24 -7.93
CA CYS A 129 -0.56 11.33 -7.12
C CYS A 129 -1.17 12.08 -5.92
N PRO A 130 -2.49 12.35 -5.92
CA PRO A 130 -3.15 13.06 -4.81
C PRO A 130 -3.27 12.23 -3.53
N MET A 131 -3.08 10.91 -3.62
CA MET A 131 -3.23 9.96 -2.52
C MET A 131 -1.98 9.11 -2.35
N VAL A 132 -1.75 8.66 -1.12
CA VAL A 132 -0.75 7.64 -0.77
C VAL A 132 -1.37 6.55 0.09
N TRP A 133 -1.00 5.30 -0.20
CA TRP A 133 -1.30 4.14 0.63
C TRP A 133 -0.04 3.69 1.35
N LEU A 134 -0.07 3.70 2.67
CA LEU A 134 0.98 3.22 3.54
C LEU A 134 0.70 1.75 3.88
N VAL A 135 1.55 0.85 3.36
CA VAL A 135 1.51 -0.57 3.68
C VAL A 135 2.52 -0.82 4.80
N VAL A 136 2.01 -1.20 5.98
CA VAL A 136 2.82 -1.35 7.18
C VAL A 136 3.43 -2.76 7.23
N PRO A 137 4.76 -2.90 7.10
CA PRO A 137 5.45 -4.17 7.33
C PRO A 137 5.49 -4.51 8.82
N GLU A 138 5.57 -5.81 9.12
CA GLU A 138 5.81 -6.35 10.46
C GLU A 138 7.30 -6.67 10.70
N THR A 139 8.09 -6.83 9.63
CA THR A 139 9.53 -7.11 9.64
C THR A 139 10.25 -6.30 8.56
N ASP A 140 11.58 -6.18 8.64
CA ASP A 140 12.36 -5.43 7.62
C ASP A 140 12.29 -6.10 6.23
N ASP A 141 12.28 -7.44 6.18
CA ASP A 141 12.14 -8.23 4.95
C ASP A 141 10.74 -8.84 4.84
N ASP A 142 9.72 -7.98 4.84
CA ASP A 142 8.32 -8.40 4.83
C ASP A 142 7.78 -8.60 3.41
N HIS A 143 7.89 -9.83 2.91
CA HIS A 143 7.41 -10.23 1.58
C HIS A 143 5.91 -9.99 1.40
N ALA A 144 5.09 -10.16 2.46
CA ALA A 144 3.66 -9.91 2.39
C ALA A 144 3.37 -8.42 2.17
N ALA A 145 4.05 -7.55 2.90
CA ALA A 145 3.91 -6.09 2.73
C ALA A 145 4.40 -5.63 1.36
N LEU A 146 5.56 -6.10 0.89
CA LEU A 146 6.06 -5.75 -0.45
C LEU A 146 5.13 -6.27 -1.56
N THR A 147 4.58 -7.48 -1.42
CA THR A 147 3.63 -8.05 -2.39
C THR A 147 2.36 -7.19 -2.47
N ILE A 148 1.78 -6.82 -1.33
CA ILE A 148 0.61 -5.94 -1.27
C ILE A 148 0.93 -4.57 -1.89
N ALA A 149 2.05 -3.96 -1.53
CA ALA A 149 2.48 -2.68 -2.10
C ALA A 149 2.65 -2.74 -3.62
N THR A 150 3.15 -3.87 -4.13
CA THR A 150 3.33 -4.08 -5.57
C THR A 150 2.01 -4.26 -6.29
N ILE A 151 1.07 -5.01 -5.71
CA ILE A 151 -0.30 -5.13 -6.23
C ILE A 151 -0.95 -3.75 -6.27
N PHE A 152 -0.84 -2.96 -5.21
CA PHE A 152 -1.36 -1.60 -5.15
C PHE A 152 -0.77 -0.72 -6.25
N ALA A 153 0.54 -0.71 -6.43
CA ALA A 153 1.17 0.09 -7.49
C ALA A 153 0.70 -0.31 -8.88
N SER A 154 0.44 -1.62 -9.10
CA SER A 154 -0.08 -2.13 -10.36
C SER A 154 -1.51 -1.65 -10.68
N THR A 155 -2.31 -1.34 -9.65
CA THR A 155 -3.70 -0.90 -9.80
C THR A 155 -3.86 0.61 -9.69
N LEU A 156 -3.07 1.25 -8.83
CA LEU A 156 -3.16 2.68 -8.50
C LEU A 156 -2.23 3.54 -9.36
N LEU A 157 -1.37 2.90 -10.15
CA LEU A 157 -0.53 3.49 -11.20
C LEU A 157 0.46 4.57 -10.71
N GLY A 158 0.88 4.50 -9.45
CA GLY A 158 1.96 5.35 -8.92
C GLY A 158 3.18 4.54 -8.45
N PRO A 159 4.29 5.24 -8.14
CA PRO A 159 5.51 4.62 -7.63
C PRO A 159 5.35 4.14 -6.19
N ILE A 160 6.30 3.29 -5.77
CA ILE A 160 6.46 2.82 -4.40
C ILE A 160 7.73 3.45 -3.84
N LEU A 161 7.63 4.09 -2.69
CA LEU A 161 8.76 4.52 -1.88
C LEU A 161 8.98 3.52 -0.74
N ALA A 162 10.22 3.07 -0.56
CA ALA A 162 10.59 2.08 0.45
C ALA A 162 10.46 2.63 1.90
N PRO A 163 10.27 1.75 2.90
CA PRO A 163 10.12 2.13 4.31
C PRO A 163 11.24 3.02 4.85
N ASP A 164 12.47 2.73 4.47
CA ASP A 164 13.68 3.46 4.86
C ASP A 164 13.87 4.78 4.08
N GLY A 165 13.04 5.01 3.05
CA GLY A 165 13.14 6.18 2.17
C GLY A 165 14.37 6.18 1.25
N THR A 166 15.10 5.06 1.14
CA THR A 166 16.35 5.00 0.35
C THR A 166 16.10 4.68 -1.12
N ALA A 167 14.93 4.14 -1.45
CA ALA A 167 14.60 3.68 -2.78
C ALA A 167 13.17 4.06 -3.19
N ILE A 168 13.02 4.58 -4.40
CA ILE A 168 11.74 4.68 -5.10
C ILE A 168 11.77 3.77 -6.33
N PHE A 169 10.64 3.13 -6.62
CA PHE A 169 10.56 2.20 -7.75
C PHE A 169 9.14 2.05 -8.28
N GLY A 170 9.03 1.78 -9.59
CA GLY A 170 7.77 1.39 -10.22
C GLY A 170 7.46 -0.09 -10.06
N VAL A 171 6.25 -0.48 -10.46
CA VAL A 171 5.75 -1.86 -10.35
C VAL A 171 6.66 -2.91 -11.00
N ARG A 172 7.33 -2.58 -12.12
CA ARG A 172 8.26 -3.51 -12.79
C ARG A 172 9.45 -3.87 -11.89
N THR A 173 10.10 -2.86 -11.31
CA THR A 173 11.25 -3.07 -10.42
C THR A 173 10.81 -3.75 -9.13
N ALA A 174 9.62 -3.43 -8.61
CA ALA A 174 9.04 -4.11 -7.46
C ALA A 174 8.84 -5.62 -7.71
N ARG A 175 8.34 -5.99 -8.89
CA ARG A 175 8.24 -7.41 -9.31
C ARG A 175 9.59 -8.10 -9.36
N MET A 176 10.61 -7.45 -9.92
CA MET A 176 11.97 -8.01 -9.94
C MET A 176 12.52 -8.22 -8.52
N LYS A 177 12.19 -7.35 -7.56
CA LYS A 177 12.57 -7.53 -6.15
C LYS A 177 11.90 -8.77 -5.54
N LEU A 178 10.60 -8.95 -5.78
CA LEU A 178 9.87 -10.16 -5.35
C LEU A 178 10.45 -11.44 -5.96
N GLU A 179 10.80 -11.41 -7.25
CA GLU A 179 11.40 -12.57 -7.95
C GLU A 179 12.80 -12.90 -7.44
N ALA A 180 13.61 -11.89 -7.08
CA ALA A 180 14.92 -12.11 -6.48
C ALA A 180 14.81 -12.74 -5.08
N GLN A 181 13.81 -12.31 -4.33
CA GLN A 181 13.47 -12.81 -3.00
C GLN A 181 12.98 -14.27 -3.00
N ALA A 182 12.23 -14.69 -4.02
CA ALA A 182 11.74 -16.08 -4.13
C ALA A 182 12.83 -17.11 -4.50
N ARG A 183 14.06 -16.68 -4.81
CA ARG A 183 15.19 -17.55 -5.19
C ARG A 183 16.13 -17.88 -4.02
N HIS A 184 15.88 -17.30 -2.84
CA HIS A 184 16.62 -17.52 -1.60
C HIS A 184 15.79 -18.36 -0.62
#